data_AF-A0A8X6VQP4-F1
#
_entry.id   AF-A0A8X6VQP4-F1
#
_cell.length_a   1.000
_cell.length_b   1.000
_cell.length_c   1.000
_cell.angle_alpha   90.00
_cell.angle_beta   90.00
_cell.angle_gamma   90.00
#
_symmetry.space_group_name_H-M   'P 1'
#
loop_
_entity.id
_entity.type
_entity.pdbx_description
1 polymer ?
#
loop_
_entity_poly.entity_id
_entity_poly.type
_entity_poly.pdbx_seq_one_letter_code
_entity_poly.pdbx_strand_id
1 'polypeptide(L)'
;MEVNKEKIWLFLQFFFDKGENASQVAKIANGVYSANTVTSNYVQFWFRRFRSGIFDVKDVSRTGRPVVENVDKITEIIEVDRLVRSRSIT
;
A
#
# COMPACT_ATOMS: atom_id res chain seq x y z
N MET A 1 -9.30 -19.80 13.92
CA MET A 1 -9.25 -18.52 14.65
C MET A 1 -8.98 -17.44 13.63
N GLU A 2 -9.87 -16.46 13.51
CA GLU A 2 -9.67 -15.33 12.61
C GLU A 2 -8.58 -14.43 13.21
N VAL A 3 -7.40 -14.43 12.61
CA VAL A 3 -6.29 -13.64 13.11
C VAL A 3 -6.51 -12.19 12.72
N ASN A 4 -6.96 -11.38 13.68
CA ASN A 4 -7.18 -9.96 13.48
C ASN A 4 -5.82 -9.26 13.23
N LYS A 5 -5.68 -8.62 12.06
CA LYS A 5 -4.47 -7.89 11.65
C LYS A 5 -4.04 -6.83 12.66
N GLU A 6 -4.98 -6.19 13.34
CA GLU A 6 -4.70 -5.18 14.37
C GLU A 6 -3.95 -5.79 15.57
N LYS A 7 -4.30 -7.03 15.95
CA LYS A 7 -3.63 -7.74 17.06
C LYS A 7 -2.20 -8.12 16.69
N ILE A 8 -1.97 -8.57 15.45
CA ILE A 8 -0.60 -8.81 14.96
C ILE A 8 0.17 -7.49 14.96
N TRP A 9 -0.41 -6.42 14.46
CA TRP A 9 0.27 -5.13 14.37
C TRP A 9 0.67 -4.59 15.76
N LEU A 10 -0.26 -4.58 16.72
CA LEU A 10 0.03 -4.16 18.11
C LEU A 10 1.13 -5.02 18.74
N PHE A 11 1.10 -6.32 18.49
CA PHE A 11 2.15 -7.23 18.93
C PHE A 11 3.51 -6.84 18.32
N LEU A 12 3.59 -6.59 17.02
CA LEU A 12 4.85 -6.19 16.37
C LEU A 12 5.36 -4.86 16.90
N GLN A 13 4.48 -3.89 17.14
CA GLN A 13 4.83 -2.59 17.71
C GLN A 13 5.43 -2.74 19.11
N PHE A 14 4.80 -3.52 19.99
CA PHE A 14 5.30 -3.77 21.34
C PHE A 14 6.72 -4.37 21.34
N PHE A 15 6.99 -5.33 20.45
CA PHE A 15 8.32 -5.93 20.35
C PHE A 15 9.35 -5.02 19.68
N PHE A 16 8.91 -4.14 18.79
CA PHE A 16 9.77 -3.09 18.23
C PHE A 16 10.23 -2.12 19.33
N ASP A 17 9.31 -1.65 20.17
CA ASP A 17 9.61 -0.73 21.27
C ASP A 17 10.52 -1.36 22.33
N LYS A 18 10.48 -2.69 22.48
CA LYS A 18 11.43 -3.45 23.30
C LYS A 18 12.83 -3.62 22.68
N GLY A 19 13.01 -3.31 21.41
CA GLY A 19 14.28 -3.47 20.70
C GLY A 19 14.62 -4.91 20.31
N GLU A 20 13.62 -5.78 20.20
CA GLU A 20 13.81 -7.21 19.90
C GLU A 20 14.14 -7.44 18.42
N ASN A 21 14.76 -8.58 18.07
CA ASN A 21 15.09 -8.86 16.67
C ASN A 21 13.86 -9.35 15.89
N ALA A 22 13.64 -8.82 14.68
CA ALA A 22 12.54 -9.21 13.80
C ALA A 22 12.40 -10.73 13.59
N SER A 23 13.52 -11.46 13.46
CA SER A 23 13.51 -12.92 13.29
C SER A 23 13.08 -13.67 14.56
N GLN A 24 13.38 -13.15 15.74
CA GLN A 24 12.89 -13.70 17.01
C GLN A 24 11.40 -13.42 17.17
N VAL A 25 10.98 -12.18 16.90
CA VAL A 25 9.59 -11.75 16.97
C VAL A 25 8.70 -12.58 16.04
N ALA A 26 9.15 -12.90 14.83
CA ALA A 26 8.42 -13.78 13.91
C ALA A 26 8.21 -15.20 14.49
N LYS A 27 9.22 -15.77 15.17
CA LYS A 27 9.10 -17.08 15.82
C LYS A 27 8.11 -17.02 16.99
N ILE A 28 8.16 -15.98 17.81
CA ILE A 28 7.25 -15.79 18.95
C ILE A 28 5.82 -15.62 18.44
N ALA A 29 5.61 -14.76 17.43
CA ALA A 29 4.29 -14.55 16.83
C ALA A 29 3.68 -15.85 16.28
N ASN A 30 4.49 -16.68 15.61
CA ASN A 30 4.04 -17.98 15.10
C ASN A 30 3.77 -19.01 16.21
N GLY A 31 4.36 -18.84 17.39
CA GLY A 31 4.03 -19.63 18.58
C GLY A 31 2.75 -19.17 19.29
N VAL A 32 2.44 -17.86 19.25
CA VAL A 32 1.28 -17.27 19.94
C VAL A 32 -0.02 -17.42 19.14
N TYR A 33 0.01 -17.11 17.83
CA TYR A 33 -1.20 -17.02 17.03
C TYR A 33 -1.49 -18.32 16.25
N SER A 34 -0.51 -18.81 15.51
CA SER A 34 -0.50 -20.11 14.81
C SER A 34 0.77 -20.22 13.97
N ALA A 35 1.14 -21.46 13.61
CA ALA A 35 2.23 -21.69 12.66
C ALA A 35 1.98 -20.90 11.35
N ASN A 36 3.03 -20.20 10.88
CA ASN A 36 3.01 -19.37 9.68
C ASN A 36 2.06 -18.16 9.72
N THR A 37 1.72 -17.62 10.90
CA THR A 37 0.98 -16.35 11.02
C THR A 37 1.73 -15.18 10.37
N VAL A 38 3.03 -15.04 10.65
CA VAL A 38 3.88 -13.99 10.09
C VAL A 38 5.21 -14.56 9.62
N THR A 39 5.73 -13.98 8.55
CA THR A 39 7.09 -14.28 8.05
C THR A 39 8.10 -13.29 8.62
N SER A 40 9.37 -13.68 8.72
CA SER A 40 10.43 -12.76 9.16
C SER A 40 10.50 -11.51 8.26
N ASN A 41 10.30 -11.67 6.95
CA ASN A 41 10.25 -10.57 5.99
C ASN A 41 9.12 -9.58 6.29
N TYR A 42 7.94 -10.07 6.69
CA TYR A 42 6.82 -9.23 7.09
C TYR A 42 7.14 -8.41 8.34
N VAL A 43 7.76 -9.02 9.35
CA VAL A 43 8.18 -8.31 10.56
C VAL A 43 9.24 -7.26 10.25
N GLN A 44 10.24 -7.59 9.43
CA GLN A 44 11.27 -6.64 9.00
C GLN A 44 10.68 -5.45 8.23
N PHE A 45 9.71 -5.70 7.35
CA PHE A 45 9.01 -4.64 6.62
C PHE A 45 8.34 -3.65 7.57
N TRP A 46 7.63 -4.14 8.59
CA TRP A 46 7.00 -3.29 9.60
C TRP A 46 8.02 -2.56 10.48
N PHE A 47 9.10 -3.23 10.88
CA PHE A 47 10.16 -2.58 11.67
C PHE A 47 10.81 -1.43 10.92
N ARG A 48 10.96 -1.54 9.59
CA ARG A 48 11.42 -0.41 8.76
C ARG A 48 10.40 0.74 8.79
N ARG A 49 9.10 0.45 8.72
CA ARG A 49 8.05 1.47 8.81
C ARG A 49 7.97 2.15 10.17
N PHE A 50 8.12 1.41 11.26
CA PHE A 50 8.15 1.97 12.61
C PHE A 50 9.34 2.92 12.81
N ARG A 51 10.51 2.58 12.24
CA ARG A 51 11.67 3.50 12.20
C ARG A 51 11.40 4.78 11.40
N SER A 52 10.53 4.71 10.39
CA SER A 52 10.08 5.88 9.63
C SER A 52 8.92 6.64 10.28
N GLY A 53 8.45 6.22 11.47
CA GLY A 53 7.33 6.85 12.16
C GLY A 53 5.96 6.52 11.56
N ILE A 54 5.86 5.49 10.71
CA ILE A 54 4.60 5.07 10.08
C ILE A 54 3.97 3.98 10.96
N PHE A 55 2.93 4.36 11.71
CA PHE A 55 2.22 3.48 12.65
C PHE A 55 0.79 3.12 12.20
N ASP A 56 0.31 3.61 11.08
CA ASP A 56 -1.04 3.27 10.63
C ASP A 56 -1.14 1.82 10.13
N VAL A 57 -2.07 1.06 10.72
CA VAL A 57 -2.46 -0.30 10.29
C VAL A 57 -3.34 -0.26 9.04
N LYS A 58 -4.09 0.83 8.89
CA LYS A 58 -4.99 1.03 7.77
C LYS A 58 -4.15 1.24 6.52
N ASP A 59 -4.38 0.41 5.52
CA ASP A 59 -3.88 0.71 4.18
C ASP A 59 -4.46 2.07 3.77
N VAL A 60 -3.57 3.01 3.49
CA VAL A 60 -3.97 4.27 2.85
C VAL A 60 -4.72 3.88 1.59
N SER A 61 -5.92 4.45 1.40
CA SER A 61 -6.74 4.23 0.21
C SER A 61 -5.83 4.30 -1.01
N ARG A 62 -5.73 3.18 -1.74
CA ARG A 62 -4.91 3.13 -2.95
C ARG A 62 -5.50 4.16 -3.90
N THR A 63 -4.84 5.29 -4.07
CA THR A 63 -5.09 6.18 -5.19
C THR A 63 -4.80 5.33 -6.43
N GLY A 64 -5.87 4.83 -7.05
CA GLY A 64 -5.80 4.07 -8.27
C GLY A 64 -5.22 4.93 -9.40
N ARG A 65 -5.20 4.37 -10.61
CA ARG A 65 -4.93 5.17 -11.80
C ARG A 65 -5.92 6.34 -11.81
N PRO A 66 -5.49 7.62 -11.93
CA PRO A 66 -6.43 8.70 -12.14
C PRO A 66 -7.24 8.36 -13.39
N VAL A 67 -8.55 8.17 -13.22
CA VAL A 67 -9.48 8.12 -14.34
C VAL A 67 -9.33 9.47 -15.00
N VAL A 68 -8.85 9.48 -16.24
CA VAL A 68 -8.49 10.69 -16.98
C VAL A 68 -9.71 11.61 -16.99
N GLU A 69 -9.70 12.65 -16.15
CA GLU A 69 -10.79 13.65 -16.06
C GLU A 69 -10.87 14.55 -17.31
N ASN A 70 -9.94 14.39 -18.26
CA ASN A 70 -9.82 15.23 -19.45
C ASN A 70 -10.12 14.46 -20.76
N VAL A 71 -10.98 13.44 -20.74
CA VAL A 71 -11.43 12.80 -22.00
C VAL A 71 -12.11 13.84 -22.90
N ASP A 72 -12.91 14.74 -22.32
CA ASP A 72 -13.63 15.80 -23.05
C ASP A 72 -12.68 16.78 -23.75
N LYS A 73 -11.58 17.17 -23.08
CA LYS A 73 -10.54 18.02 -23.69
C LYS A 73 -9.81 17.32 -24.82
N ILE A 74 -9.60 16.01 -24.68
CA ILE A 74 -8.98 15.19 -25.74
C ILE A 74 -9.92 15.09 -26.94
N THR A 75 -11.21 14.88 -26.72
CA THR A 75 -12.20 14.83 -27.82
C THR A 75 -12.34 16.17 -28.53
N GLU A 76 -12.34 17.29 -27.80
CA GLU A 76 -12.42 18.63 -28.38
C GLU A 76 -11.20 18.95 -29.27
N ILE A 77 -9.98 18.61 -28.81
CA ILE A 77 -8.76 18.81 -29.62
C ILE A 77 -8.79 17.96 -30.90
N ILE A 78 -9.28 16.71 -30.81
CA ILE A 78 -9.40 15.81 -31.98
C ILE A 78 -10.41 16.36 -32.99
N GLU A 79 -11.54 16.88 -32.55
CA GLU A 79 -12.55 17.47 -33.43
C GLU A 79 -12.06 18.74 -34.12
N VAL A 80 -11.37 19.63 -33.39
CA VAL A 80 -10.78 20.84 -33.94
C VAL A 80 -9.75 20.49 -35.03
N ASP A 81 -8.84 19.54 -34.77
CA ASP A 81 -7.84 19.11 -35.76
C ASP A 81 -8.48 18.55 -37.03
N ARG A 82 -9.55 17.75 -36.87
CA ARG A 82 -10.33 17.20 -38.00
C ARG A 82 -10.96 18.28 -38.87
N LEU A 83 -11.47 19.35 -38.26
CA LEU A 83 -12.10 20.48 -38.97
C LEU A 83 -11.07 21.41 -39.63
N VAL A 84 -9.87 21.56 -39.05
CA VAL A 84 -8.79 22.34 -39.66
C VAL A 84 -8.23 21.62 -40.89
N ARG A 85 -8.08 20.30 -40.81
CA ARG A 85 -7.56 19.47 -41.92
C ARG A 85 -8.49 19.45 -43.14
N SER A 86 -9.81 19.49 -42.95
CA SER A 86 -10.77 19.52 -44.06
C SER A 86 -10.84 20.87 -44.76
N ARG A 87 -10.69 21.98 -44.03
CA ARG A 87 -10.71 23.36 -44.58
C ARG A 87 -9.45 23.72 -45.38
N SER A 88 -8.35 22.99 -45.18
CA SER A 88 -7.07 23.26 -45.85
C SER A 88 -6.94 22.60 -47.23
N ILE A 89 -7.94 21.82 -47.66
CA ILE A 89 -7.93 21.03 -48.92
C ILE A 89 -8.84 21.66 -50.00
N THR A 90 -9.61 22.71 -49.68
CA THR A 90 -10.43 23.47 -50.65
C THR A 90 -9.70 24.73 -51.10
#